data_AF-D5AAQ8-F1
#
_entry.id   AF-D5AAQ8-F1
#
_cell.length_a   1.000
_cell.length_b   1.000
_cell.length_c   1.000
_cell.angle_alpha   90.00
_cell.angle_beta   90.00
_cell.angle_gamma   90.00
#
_symmetry.space_group_name_H-M   'P 1'
#
loop_
_entity.id
_entity.type
_entity.pdbx_description
1 polymer ?
#
loop_
_entity_poly.entity_id
_entity_poly.type
_entity_poly.pdbx_seq_one_letter_code
_entity_poly.pdbx_strand_id
1 'polypeptide(L)'
;MLHFMQSLVHYLTFEVLEPNWHVMYERLQTTKSIDEVMQHHDYFLDRCLKECLLLWPEILQKVEKLKSICLQYAAAIQWLIPSMSVSDSVVPNVNSSDSVVLKEISNKGANRTRSRHRAQTIRAWKSTDDATFKATLGKYEEEFTEEMKSLIIFLSSCSQAEPYLAHLAQGLQGLGKDL
;
A
#
# COMPACT_ATOMS: atom_id res chain seq x y z
N MET A 1 -5.60 1.16 1.25
CA MET A 1 -4.39 0.35 1.51
C MET A 1 -3.75 0.59 2.88
N LEU A 2 -3.22 1.79 3.19
CA LEU A 2 -2.54 2.04 4.47
C LEU A 2 -3.41 1.74 5.69
N HIS A 3 -4.64 2.25 5.71
CA HIS A 3 -5.56 2.01 6.82
C HIS A 3 -5.93 0.53 6.95
N PHE A 4 -6.01 -0.25 5.87
CA PHE A 4 -6.19 -1.71 5.97
C PHE A 4 -5.02 -2.36 6.74
N MET A 5 -3.77 -2.01 6.39
CA MET A 5 -2.60 -2.55 7.08
C MET A 5 -2.59 -2.16 8.56
N GLN A 6 -2.93 -0.90 8.87
CA GLN A 6 -3.01 -0.41 10.24
C GLN A 6 -4.11 -1.13 11.03
N SER A 7 -5.31 -1.29 10.48
CA SER A 7 -6.41 -2.01 11.11
C SER A 7 -6.06 -3.48 11.36
N LEU A 8 -5.42 -4.14 10.40
CA LEU A 8 -5.00 -5.53 10.55
C LEU A 8 -3.97 -5.69 11.67
N VAL A 9 -2.93 -4.86 11.68
CA VAL A 9 -1.91 -4.91 12.74
C VAL A 9 -2.52 -4.60 14.10
N HIS A 10 -3.37 -3.56 14.18
CA HIS A 10 -4.04 -3.20 15.42
C HIS A 10 -4.87 -4.35 15.98
N TYR A 11 -5.66 -5.01 15.14
CA TYR A 11 -6.41 -6.20 15.53
C TYR A 11 -5.49 -7.31 16.08
N LEU A 12 -4.46 -7.68 15.33
CA LEU A 12 -3.55 -8.74 15.74
C LEU A 12 -2.87 -8.43 17.08
N THR A 13 -2.43 -7.19 17.31
CA THR A 13 -1.68 -6.85 18.52
C THR A 13 -2.58 -6.55 19.72
N PHE A 14 -3.55 -5.65 19.57
CA PHE A 14 -4.31 -5.09 20.69
C PHE A 14 -5.63 -5.82 20.97
N GLU A 15 -6.22 -6.47 19.97
CA GLU A 15 -7.49 -7.18 20.13
C GLU A 15 -7.28 -8.68 20.38
N VAL A 16 -6.16 -9.25 19.88
CA VAL A 16 -5.87 -10.68 20.01
C VAL A 16 -4.70 -10.95 20.94
N LEU A 17 -3.48 -10.51 20.61
CA LEU A 17 -2.28 -10.92 21.35
C LEU A 17 -2.25 -10.37 22.78
N GLU A 18 -2.47 -9.07 22.96
CA GLU A 18 -2.39 -8.43 24.28
C GLU A 18 -3.46 -8.93 25.27
N PRO A 19 -4.75 -9.06 24.91
CA PRO A 19 -5.76 -9.58 25.83
C PRO A 19 -5.54 -11.05 26.20
N ASN A 20 -5.19 -11.90 25.23
CA ASN A 20 -4.92 -13.32 25.50
C ASN A 20 -3.66 -13.49 26.36
N TRP A 21 -2.63 -12.66 26.15
CA TRP A 21 -1.44 -12.65 27.01
C TRP A 21 -1.79 -12.27 28.44
N HIS A 22 -2.60 -11.23 28.63
CA HIS A 22 -3.04 -10.80 29.97
C HIS A 22 -3.77 -11.92 30.71
N VAL A 23 -4.70 -12.60 30.05
CA VAL A 23 -5.43 -13.75 30.62
C VAL A 23 -4.47 -14.89 31.00
N MET A 24 -3.51 -15.23 30.14
CA MET A 24 -2.53 -16.25 30.47
C MET A 24 -1.68 -15.83 31.67
N TYR A 25 -1.17 -14.59 31.67
CA TYR A 25 -0.33 -14.05 32.73
C TYR A 25 -1.03 -14.10 34.09
N GLU A 26 -2.29 -13.69 34.18
CA GLU A 26 -3.08 -13.76 35.41
C GLU A 26 -3.26 -15.20 35.90
N ARG A 27 -3.57 -16.14 35.01
CA ARG A 27 -3.71 -17.56 35.36
C ARG A 27 -2.40 -18.13 35.90
N LEU A 28 -1.27 -17.77 35.28
CA LEU A 28 0.06 -18.19 35.70
C LEU A 28 0.42 -17.70 37.12
N GLN A 29 -0.10 -16.56 37.59
CA GLN A 29 0.15 -16.07 38.96
C GLN A 29 -0.36 -17.02 40.05
N THR A 30 -1.39 -17.81 39.75
CA THR A 30 -2.07 -18.69 40.73
C THR A 30 -1.79 -20.17 40.52
N THR A 31 -1.01 -20.49 39.48
CA THR A 31 -0.69 -21.85 39.07
C THR A 31 0.25 -22.54 40.07
N LYS A 32 0.02 -23.84 40.34
CA LYS A 32 0.75 -24.59 41.38
C LYS A 32 1.59 -25.74 40.81
N SER A 33 1.42 -26.08 39.54
CA SER A 33 2.13 -27.19 38.89
C SER A 33 2.59 -26.83 37.48
N ILE A 34 3.62 -27.54 37.00
CA ILE A 34 4.11 -27.39 35.64
C ILE A 34 3.08 -27.83 34.59
N ASP A 35 2.27 -28.84 34.90
CA ASP A 35 1.23 -29.34 33.99
C ASP A 35 0.15 -28.27 33.76
N GLU A 36 -0.25 -27.54 34.81
CA GLU A 36 -1.16 -26.40 34.70
C GLU A 36 -0.54 -25.25 33.87
N VAL A 37 0.76 -24.97 34.03
CA VAL A 37 1.47 -23.98 33.20
C VAL A 37 1.37 -24.37 31.72
N MET A 38 1.64 -25.63 31.40
CA MET A 38 1.55 -26.14 30.02
C MET A 38 0.13 -26.00 29.47
N GLN A 39 -0.90 -26.36 30.25
CA GLN A 39 -2.29 -26.20 29.82
C GLN A 39 -2.67 -24.75 29.54
N HIS A 40 -2.24 -23.81 30.38
CA HIS A 40 -2.51 -22.39 30.17
C HIS A 40 -1.80 -21.83 28.94
N HIS A 41 -0.57 -22.29 28.69
CA HIS A 41 0.20 -21.91 27.51
C HIS A 41 -0.41 -22.48 26.22
N ASP A 42 -0.80 -23.76 26.20
CA ASP A 42 -1.45 -24.39 25.06
C ASP A 42 -2.79 -23.71 24.74
N TYR A 43 -3.58 -23.38 25.77
CA TYR A 43 -4.80 -22.60 25.61
C TYR A 43 -4.54 -21.22 25.01
N PHE A 44 -3.51 -20.50 25.48
CA PHE A 44 -3.12 -19.21 24.93
C PHE A 44 -2.75 -19.32 23.43
N LEU A 45 -1.92 -20.30 23.07
CA LEU A 45 -1.51 -20.50 21.69
C LEU A 45 -2.69 -20.86 20.77
N ASP A 46 -3.58 -21.75 21.20
CA ASP A 46 -4.76 -22.13 20.43
C ASP A 46 -5.67 -20.92 20.16
N ARG A 47 -5.91 -20.10 21.18
CA ARG A 47 -6.68 -18.86 21.04
C ARG A 47 -6.01 -17.89 20.09
N CYS A 48 -4.71 -17.63 20.24
CA CYS A 48 -3.98 -16.73 19.35
C CYS A 48 -3.97 -17.24 17.90
N LEU A 49 -3.78 -18.54 17.65
CA LEU A 49 -3.83 -19.10 16.30
C LEU A 49 -5.21 -18.92 15.67
N LYS A 50 -6.27 -19.21 16.43
CA LYS A 50 -7.66 -19.12 15.96
C LYS A 50 -8.07 -17.67 15.68
N GLU A 51 -7.82 -16.77 16.63
CA GLU A 51 -8.24 -15.38 16.57
C GLU A 51 -7.36 -14.52 15.64
N CYS A 52 -6.07 -14.84 15.47
CA CYS A 52 -5.21 -14.21 14.44
C CYS A 52 -5.53 -14.68 13.01
N LEU A 53 -6.62 -15.43 12.80
CA LEU A 53 -7.10 -15.92 11.50
C LEU A 53 -6.17 -16.96 10.85
N LEU A 54 -5.20 -17.51 11.59
CA LEU A 54 -4.18 -18.41 11.04
C LEU A 54 -4.70 -19.82 10.76
N LEU A 55 -5.84 -20.19 11.36
CA LEU A 55 -6.52 -21.46 11.13
C LEU A 55 -7.54 -21.40 9.97
N TRP A 56 -7.73 -20.23 9.35
CA TRP A 56 -8.70 -20.02 8.29
C TRP A 56 -7.98 -19.75 6.96
N PRO A 57 -7.62 -20.79 6.19
CA PRO A 57 -6.79 -20.65 5.00
C PRO A 57 -7.41 -19.72 3.95
N GLU A 58 -8.74 -19.70 3.84
CA GLU A 58 -9.47 -18.84 2.91
C GLU A 58 -9.33 -17.35 3.28
N ILE A 59 -9.39 -17.01 4.57
CA ILE A 59 -9.15 -15.63 5.06
C ILE A 59 -7.70 -15.25 4.81
N LEU A 60 -6.77 -16.14 5.17
CA LEU A 60 -5.35 -15.89 5.06
C LEU A 60 -4.93 -15.67 3.60
N GLN A 61 -5.48 -16.43 2.65
CA GLN A 61 -5.24 -16.22 1.21
C GLN A 61 -5.68 -14.83 0.74
N LYS A 62 -6.83 -14.34 1.21
CA LYS A 62 -7.32 -12.99 0.86
C LYS A 62 -6.44 -11.90 1.45
N VAL A 63 -6.05 -12.04 2.71
CA VAL A 63 -5.12 -11.11 3.39
C VAL A 63 -3.74 -11.10 2.70
N GLU A 64 -3.23 -12.26 2.28
CA GLU A 64 -1.97 -12.36 1.53
C GLU A 64 -2.07 -11.65 0.18
N LYS A 65 -3.15 -11.88 -0.57
CA LYS A 65 -3.40 -11.19 -1.84
C LYS A 65 -3.48 -9.67 -1.66
N LEU A 66 -4.20 -9.18 -0.65
CA LEU A 66 -4.25 -7.75 -0.32
C LEU A 66 -2.88 -7.17 0.02
N LYS A 67 -2.06 -7.89 0.79
CA LYS A 67 -0.68 -7.52 1.09
C LYS A 67 0.16 -7.43 -0.18
N SER A 68 0.01 -8.41 -1.08
CA SER A 68 0.72 -8.44 -2.36
C SER A 68 0.36 -7.23 -3.24
N ILE A 69 -0.92 -6.87 -3.32
CA ILE A 69 -1.37 -5.67 -4.05
C ILE A 69 -0.77 -4.40 -3.43
N CYS A 70 -0.80 -4.26 -2.09
CA CYS A 70 -0.16 -3.14 -1.39
C CYS A 70 1.34 -3.03 -1.70
N LEU A 71 2.06 -4.15 -1.77
CA LEU A 71 3.49 -4.18 -2.06
C LEU A 71 3.78 -3.79 -3.52
N GLN A 72 3.00 -4.31 -4.47
CA GLN A 72 3.11 -3.97 -5.88
C GLN A 72 2.81 -2.48 -6.12
N TYR A 73 1.78 -1.96 -5.47
CA TYR A 73 1.44 -0.53 -5.49
C TYR A 73 2.59 0.33 -4.95
N ALA A 74 3.15 -0.02 -3.78
CA ALA A 74 4.27 0.70 -3.19
C ALA A 74 5.51 0.68 -4.10
N ALA A 75 5.83 -0.47 -4.69
CA ALA A 75 6.92 -0.61 -5.64
C ALA A 75 6.70 0.24 -6.89
N ALA A 76 5.51 0.19 -7.50
CA ALA A 76 5.18 1.00 -8.68
C ALA A 76 5.35 2.49 -8.38
N ILE A 77 4.83 2.98 -7.25
CA ILE A 77 5.00 4.37 -6.85
C ILE A 77 6.48 4.73 -6.64
N GLN A 78 7.26 3.85 -5.99
CA GLN A 78 8.68 4.09 -5.74
C GLN A 78 9.51 4.20 -7.03
N TRP A 79 9.19 3.42 -8.07
CA TRP A 79 9.89 3.47 -9.36
C TRP A 79 9.44 4.62 -10.26
N LEU A 80 8.16 4.99 -10.21
CA LEU A 80 7.59 6.00 -11.12
C LEU A 80 7.75 7.44 -10.62
N ILE A 81 7.76 7.70 -9.31
CA ILE A 81 7.96 9.06 -8.76
C ILE A 81 9.29 9.70 -9.21
N PRO A 82 10.45 9.02 -9.13
CA PRO A 82 11.73 9.57 -9.60
C PRO A 82 11.75 9.87 -11.10
N SER A 83 10.97 9.15 -11.91
CA SER A 83 10.90 9.39 -13.36
C SER A 83 10.19 10.72 -13.69
N MET A 84 9.35 11.22 -12.77
CA MET A 84 8.67 12.52 -12.91
C MET A 84 9.50 13.70 -12.40
N SER A 85 10.43 13.49 -11.46
CA SER A 85 11.21 14.58 -10.81
C SER A 85 12.48 15.02 -11.56
N VAL A 86 12.81 14.42 -12.72
CA VAL A 86 14.05 14.72 -13.49
C VAL A 86 13.99 16.02 -14.32
N SER A 87 13.13 16.99 -14.03
CA SER A 87 13.27 18.31 -14.68
C SER A 87 12.69 19.46 -13.87
N ASP A 88 13.45 19.94 -12.89
CA ASP A 88 13.36 21.35 -12.45
C ASP A 88 14.72 21.99 -12.12
N SER A 89 15.86 21.38 -12.50
CA SER A 89 17.19 21.98 -12.26
C SER A 89 17.81 22.64 -13.50
N VAL A 90 17.69 23.98 -13.48
CA VAL A 90 18.69 24.99 -13.87
C VAL A 90 19.01 25.19 -15.36
N VAL A 91 18.52 26.32 -15.87
CA VAL A 91 19.04 27.05 -17.04
C VAL A 91 20.43 27.61 -16.71
N PRO A 92 21.52 27.30 -17.45
CA PRO A 92 22.72 28.13 -17.40
C PRO A 92 22.59 29.22 -18.46
N ASN A 93 22.22 30.41 -18.00
CA ASN A 93 22.45 31.67 -18.69
C ASN A 93 23.97 31.89 -18.73
N VAL A 94 24.62 31.70 -19.88
CA VAL A 94 26.01 32.15 -20.10
C VAL A 94 25.96 33.38 -20.98
N ASN A 95 25.74 34.52 -20.34
CA ASN A 95 26.21 35.80 -20.84
C ASN A 95 27.69 35.91 -20.47
N SER A 96 28.58 35.85 -21.46
CA SER A 96 29.92 36.43 -21.32
C SER A 96 30.35 37.02 -22.65
N SER A 97 30.41 38.34 -22.66
CA SER A 97 30.97 39.19 -23.70
C SER A 97 32.48 38.92 -23.83
N ASP A 98 32.98 38.75 -25.06
CA ASP A 98 33.82 39.79 -25.69
C ASP A 98 34.32 39.43 -27.10
N SER A 99 34.07 40.41 -27.99
CA SER A 99 34.90 40.86 -29.12
C SER A 99 34.86 40.18 -30.52
N VAL A 100 34.13 40.88 -31.41
CA VAL A 100 34.48 41.39 -32.76
C VAL A 100 35.04 40.42 -33.83
N VAL A 101 34.26 40.17 -34.89
CA VAL A 101 34.44 40.72 -36.27
C VAL A 101 33.39 40.09 -37.21
N LEU A 102 32.76 40.97 -37.98
CA LEU A 102 31.72 40.73 -38.99
C LEU A 102 32.16 39.78 -40.11
N LYS A 103 31.27 38.84 -40.50
CA LYS A 103 30.68 38.85 -41.85
C LYS A 103 29.50 37.89 -41.96
N GLU A 104 28.37 38.47 -42.35
CA GLU A 104 27.20 37.78 -42.87
C GLU A 104 27.56 36.89 -44.06
N ILE A 105 26.90 35.74 -44.17
CA ILE A 105 26.02 35.29 -45.26
C ILE A 105 25.75 33.81 -45.01
N SER A 106 24.54 33.44 -44.55
CA SER A 106 23.81 32.25 -44.99
C SER A 106 22.48 32.07 -44.24
N ASN A 107 21.40 32.13 -45.02
CA ASN A 107 20.11 31.44 -44.86
C ASN A 107 19.34 31.61 -43.55
N LYS A 108 18.48 32.64 -43.56
CA LYS A 108 17.25 32.70 -42.74
C LYS A 108 16.28 31.61 -43.21
N GLY A 109 15.99 30.65 -42.34
CA GLY A 109 14.77 29.84 -42.42
C GLY A 109 14.97 28.35 -42.11
N ALA A 110 15.04 27.96 -40.83
CA ALA A 110 14.78 26.56 -40.42
C ALA A 110 14.72 26.30 -38.90
N ASN A 111 15.11 27.23 -38.00
CA ASN A 111 15.37 26.84 -36.60
C ASN A 111 14.27 27.16 -35.57
N ARG A 112 13.15 27.79 -35.93
CA ARG A 112 12.05 28.07 -34.98
C ARG A 112 11.06 26.90 -34.81
N THR A 113 10.93 26.03 -35.81
CA THR A 113 10.01 24.87 -35.81
C THR A 113 10.57 23.66 -35.06
N ARG A 114 11.90 23.47 -35.06
CA ARG A 114 12.57 22.33 -34.41
C ARG A 114 12.50 22.37 -32.87
N SER A 115 12.61 23.56 -32.29
CA SER A 115 12.50 23.79 -30.82
C SER A 115 11.06 23.57 -30.33
N ARG A 116 10.07 24.02 -31.11
CA ARG A 116 8.64 23.88 -30.79
C ARG A 116 8.17 22.43 -30.86
N HIS A 117 8.65 21.67 -31.84
CA HIS A 117 8.38 20.24 -31.92
C HIS A 117 9.00 19.48 -30.76
N ARG A 118 10.26 19.75 -30.38
CA ARG A 118 10.90 19.12 -29.21
C ARG A 118 10.16 19.41 -27.91
N ALA A 119 9.69 20.64 -27.69
CA ALA A 119 8.88 20.98 -26.52
C ALA A 119 7.48 20.30 -26.54
N GLN A 120 6.88 20.13 -27.73
CA GLN A 120 5.64 19.37 -27.90
C GLN A 120 5.84 17.85 -27.74
N THR A 121 6.94 17.28 -28.24
CA THR A 121 7.25 15.85 -28.03
C THR A 121 7.52 15.58 -26.56
N ILE A 122 8.28 16.44 -25.86
CA ILE A 122 8.53 16.28 -24.41
C ILE A 122 7.23 16.36 -23.60
N ARG A 123 6.29 17.27 -23.94
CA ARG A 123 4.97 17.33 -23.28
C ARG A 123 4.08 16.15 -23.61
N ALA A 124 4.08 15.69 -24.87
CA ALA A 124 3.31 14.52 -25.29
C ALA A 124 3.84 13.25 -24.62
N TRP A 125 5.16 13.08 -24.53
CA TRP A 125 5.81 11.95 -23.83
C TRP A 125 5.50 11.98 -22.32
N LYS A 126 5.59 13.15 -21.67
CA LYS A 126 5.15 13.32 -20.26
C LYS A 126 3.67 13.01 -20.04
N SER A 127 2.80 13.33 -21.00
CA SER A 127 1.35 13.09 -20.90
C SER A 127 0.96 11.64 -21.13
N THR A 128 1.69 10.90 -21.98
CA THR A 128 1.48 9.46 -22.21
C THR A 128 1.95 8.64 -21.00
N ASP A 129 3.06 9.03 -20.38
CA ASP A 129 3.55 8.41 -19.15
C ASP A 129 2.65 8.72 -17.93
N ASP A 130 2.06 9.92 -17.84
CA ASP A 130 1.09 10.27 -16.78
C ASP A 130 -0.23 9.50 -16.91
N ALA A 131 -0.74 9.34 -18.15
CA ALA A 131 -1.97 8.60 -18.40
C ALA A 131 -1.81 7.10 -18.12
N THR A 132 -0.67 6.51 -18.52
CA THR A 132 -0.34 5.12 -18.23
C THR A 132 -0.07 4.91 -16.73
N PHE A 133 0.60 5.85 -16.06
CA PHE A 133 0.77 5.86 -14.61
C PHE A 133 -0.58 5.83 -13.88
N LYS A 134 -1.48 6.77 -14.20
CA LYS A 134 -2.82 6.81 -13.60
C LYS A 134 -3.62 5.54 -13.87
N ALA A 135 -3.50 4.97 -15.07
CA ALA A 135 -4.15 3.70 -15.39
C ALA A 135 -3.59 2.54 -14.55
N THR A 136 -2.27 2.43 -14.37
CA THR A 136 -1.67 1.40 -13.51
C THR A 136 -2.03 1.58 -12.05
N LEU A 137 -2.09 2.82 -11.56
CA LEU A 137 -2.50 3.14 -10.19
C LEU A 137 -3.96 2.75 -9.94
N GLY A 138 -4.84 3.15 -10.85
CA GLY A 138 -6.27 2.83 -10.78
C GLY A 138 -6.52 1.33 -10.83
N LYS A 139 -5.73 0.57 -11.61
CA LYS A 139 -5.82 -0.90 -11.63
C LYS A 139 -5.55 -1.51 -10.26
N TYR A 140 -4.50 -1.08 -9.55
CA TYR A 140 -4.21 -1.57 -8.20
C TYR A 140 -5.28 -1.18 -7.18
N GLU A 141 -5.86 0.00 -7.32
CA GLU A 141 -6.94 0.47 -6.46
C GLU A 141 -8.22 -0.36 -6.66
N GLU A 142 -8.59 -0.65 -7.91
CA GLU A 142 -9.73 -1.50 -8.25
C GLU A 142 -9.52 -2.93 -7.73
N GLU A 143 -8.37 -3.54 -8.01
CA GLU A 143 -8.03 -4.89 -7.53
C GLU A 143 -8.05 -4.98 -6.00
N PHE A 144 -7.51 -3.96 -5.32
CA PHE A 144 -7.53 -3.89 -3.86
C PHE A 144 -8.96 -3.78 -3.32
N THR A 145 -9.77 -2.92 -3.92
CA THR A 145 -11.15 -2.68 -3.49
C THR A 145 -12.02 -3.91 -3.64
N GLU A 146 -11.89 -4.63 -4.75
CA GLU A 146 -12.64 -5.87 -4.99
C GLU A 146 -12.22 -6.99 -4.02
N GLU A 147 -10.92 -7.14 -3.76
CA GLU A 147 -10.47 -8.14 -2.78
C GLU A 147 -10.86 -7.76 -1.35
N MET A 148 -10.83 -6.46 -1.00
CA MET A 148 -11.30 -5.96 0.30
C MET A 148 -12.78 -6.27 0.53
N LYS A 149 -13.64 -5.99 -0.46
CA LYS A 149 -15.07 -6.33 -0.39
C LYS A 149 -15.27 -7.83 -0.20
N SER A 150 -14.52 -8.64 -0.96
CA SER A 150 -14.57 -10.10 -0.86
C SER A 150 -14.18 -10.59 0.54
N LEU A 151 -13.12 -10.02 1.13
CA LEU A 151 -12.71 -10.31 2.50
C LEU A 151 -13.78 -9.91 3.52
N ILE A 152 -14.35 -8.72 3.43
CA ILE A 152 -15.38 -8.23 4.37
C ILE A 152 -16.64 -9.11 4.33
N ILE A 153 -17.10 -9.48 3.13
CA ILE A 153 -18.24 -10.38 2.97
C ILE A 153 -17.96 -11.73 3.62
N PHE A 154 -16.77 -12.28 3.38
CA PHE A 154 -16.36 -13.56 3.94
C PHE A 154 -16.25 -13.51 5.48
N LEU A 155 -15.64 -12.45 6.03
CA LEU A 155 -15.58 -12.23 7.47
C LEU A 155 -16.99 -12.08 8.07
N SER A 156 -17.89 -11.38 7.39
CA SER A 156 -19.29 -11.23 7.82
C SER A 156 -20.07 -12.54 7.78
N SER A 157 -19.78 -13.45 6.84
CA SER A 157 -20.42 -14.76 6.82
C SER A 157 -19.87 -15.66 7.93
N CYS A 158 -18.57 -15.61 8.20
CA CYS A 158 -17.94 -16.35 9.30
C CYS A 158 -18.31 -15.80 10.67
N SER A 159 -18.65 -14.51 10.77
CA SER A 159 -19.08 -13.86 12.01
C SER A 159 -20.33 -14.48 12.64
N GLN A 160 -21.16 -15.19 11.88
CA GLN A 160 -22.32 -15.92 12.42
C GLN A 160 -21.92 -17.15 13.24
N ALA A 161 -20.77 -17.75 12.91
CA ALA A 161 -20.23 -18.91 13.60
C ALA A 161 -19.26 -18.51 14.73
N GLU A 162 -18.50 -17.42 14.55
CA GLU A 162 -17.47 -16.99 15.48
C GLU A 162 -17.57 -15.49 15.77
N PRO A 163 -18.10 -15.08 16.94
CA PRO A 163 -18.44 -13.69 17.24
C PRO A 163 -17.22 -12.74 17.33
N TYR A 164 -16.01 -13.25 17.58
CA TYR A 164 -14.79 -12.43 17.58
C TYR A 164 -14.43 -11.91 16.19
N LEU A 165 -14.90 -12.56 15.10
CA LEU A 165 -14.71 -12.09 13.73
C LEU A 165 -15.58 -10.86 13.41
N ALA A 166 -16.65 -10.63 14.18
CA ALA A 166 -17.52 -9.47 14.01
C ALA A 166 -16.77 -8.16 14.27
N HIS A 167 -15.89 -8.15 15.27
CA HIS A 167 -15.13 -6.95 15.66
C HIS A 167 -14.15 -6.53 14.57
N LEU A 168 -13.43 -7.52 14.00
CA LEU A 168 -12.58 -7.30 12.83
C LEU A 168 -13.38 -6.86 11.61
N ALA A 169 -14.52 -7.51 11.33
CA ALA A 169 -15.37 -7.13 10.20
C ALA A 169 -15.89 -5.69 10.33
N GLN A 170 -16.26 -5.25 11.54
CA GLN A 170 -16.70 -3.87 11.81
C GLN A 170 -15.55 -2.87 11.69
N GLY A 171 -14.38 -3.18 12.26
CA GLY A 171 -13.17 -2.36 12.11
C GLY A 171 -12.75 -2.20 10.65
N LEU A 172 -12.98 -3.23 9.83
CA LEU A 172 -12.75 -3.22 8.38
C LEU A 172 -13.93 -2.66 7.57
N GLN A 173 -15.14 -2.55 8.11
CA GLN A 173 -16.31 -1.96 7.45
C GLN A 173 -16.37 -0.44 7.60
N GLY A 174 -15.84 0.12 8.70
CA GLY A 174 -15.64 1.58 8.83
C GLY A 174 -14.84 2.15 7.65
N LEU A 175 -13.94 1.35 7.08
CA LEU A 175 -13.17 1.64 5.88
C LEU A 175 -13.98 1.67 4.58
N GLY A 176 -15.07 0.91 4.47
CA GLY A 176 -15.86 0.79 3.25
C GLY A 176 -16.91 1.89 3.07
N LYS A 177 -17.15 2.73 4.09
CA LYS A 177 -18.09 3.86 4.03
C LYS A 177 -17.43 5.18 3.63
N ASP A 178 -16.11 5.27 3.74
CA ASP A 178 -15.30 6.45 3.42
C ASP A 178 -14.43 6.27 2.15
N LEU A 179 -14.67 5.19 1.39
CA LEU A 179 -14.13 4.88 0.05
C LEU A 179 -15.27 4.97 -0.98
#